data_AF-A0A956U243-F1
#
_entry.id   AF-A0A956U243-F1
#
_cell.length_a   1.000
_cell.length_b   1.000
_cell.length_c   1.000
_cell.angle_alpha   90.00
_cell.angle_beta   90.00
_cell.angle_gamma   90.00
#
_symmetry.space_group_name_H-M   'P 1'
#
loop_
_entity.id
_entity.type
_entity.pdbx_description
1 polymer ?
#
loop_
_entity_poly.entity_id
_entity_poly.type
_entity_poly.pdbx_seq_one_letter_code
_entity_poly.pdbx_strand_id
1 'polypeptide(L)'
;MMKRLTLLLATVLISIGGFSGTSYAGFNFVPNDLMTTPFGPAYADILLEPANFLPCEGGPYALCYYSGPGPFTCETTEDGQFANCKCFELPYGKYFVDINAIQNVDVYFETIAACGEDGSGCQTTNSAPVCGYINTGTFFPNTDMISTFSFDCVPEEGIGQTNCGQSPYAGCMTAPCTRTGEDGIVDCLCPTYDGPFQVGLNDQACTLDDNLVWSAAYNPNITGTIPVPPSGGCIPDAPESLGGCPLVSSDIPEPPPNIDCSEVCSEYQSCRGANGVEVGYACDATLCTSQCNDSGLVGDACSGLSGCEISEIVKL
;
A
#
# COMPACT_ATOMS: atom_id res chain seq x y z
N MET A 1 52.51 -55.09 20.24
CA MET A 1 52.48 -54.82 18.80
C MET A 1 51.09 -54.30 18.45
N MET A 2 51.03 -53.04 18.00
CA MET A 2 49.96 -52.37 17.23
C MET A 2 48.51 -52.29 17.75
N LYS A 3 48.20 -51.08 18.23
CA LYS A 3 46.98 -50.25 18.06
C LYS A 3 45.89 -50.79 17.12
N ARG A 4 44.63 -50.63 17.53
CA ARG A 4 43.59 -49.96 16.72
C ARG A 4 42.53 -49.32 17.63
N LEU A 5 42.62 -48.00 17.68
CA LEU A 5 41.68 -47.04 18.25
C LEU A 5 40.56 -46.87 17.20
N THR A 6 39.32 -47.23 17.53
CA THR A 6 38.17 -47.00 16.65
C THR A 6 37.46 -45.75 17.13
N LEU A 7 37.66 -44.68 16.35
CA LEU A 7 37.03 -43.37 16.48
C LEU A 7 35.61 -43.48 15.90
N LEU A 8 34.58 -43.38 16.74
CA LEU A 8 33.19 -43.21 16.27
C LEU A 8 32.92 -41.70 16.20
N LEU A 9 32.93 -41.16 14.98
CA LEU A 9 32.48 -39.81 14.66
C LEU A 9 30.98 -39.71 14.99
N ALA A 10 30.62 -38.80 15.88
CA ALA A 10 29.24 -38.33 16.03
C ALA A 10 28.94 -37.34 14.90
N THR A 11 28.11 -37.73 13.94
CA THR A 11 27.53 -36.83 12.94
C THR A 11 26.46 -35.98 13.61
N VAL A 12 26.78 -34.72 13.86
CA VAL A 12 25.80 -33.68 14.19
C VAL A 12 25.07 -33.31 12.91
N LEU A 13 23.82 -33.76 12.77
CA LEU A 13 22.90 -33.27 11.76
C LEU A 13 22.38 -31.91 12.23
N ILE A 14 22.92 -30.84 11.67
CA ILE A 14 22.35 -29.49 11.77
C ILE A 14 21.12 -29.49 10.87
N SER A 15 19.94 -29.61 11.48
CA SER A 15 18.65 -29.39 10.82
C SER A 15 18.50 -27.90 10.55
N ILE A 16 18.89 -27.46 9.35
CA ILE A 16 18.48 -26.17 8.80
C ILE A 16 16.99 -26.32 8.48
N GLY A 17 16.13 -25.66 9.26
CA GLY A 17 14.71 -25.53 8.95
C GLY A 17 14.54 -24.67 7.71
N GLY A 18 14.61 -25.29 6.53
CA GLY A 18 14.27 -24.64 5.28
C GLY A 18 12.75 -24.48 5.19
N PHE A 19 12.29 -23.23 5.07
CA PHE A 19 10.95 -22.91 4.63
C PHE A 19 10.67 -23.65 3.31
N SER A 20 9.77 -24.62 3.37
CA SER A 20 9.27 -25.28 2.16
C SER A 20 8.06 -24.47 1.69
N GLY A 21 8.30 -23.50 0.80
CA GLY A 21 7.23 -22.82 0.08
C GLY A 21 6.40 -23.83 -0.69
N THR A 22 5.08 -23.77 -0.53
CA THR A 22 4.14 -24.52 -1.37
C THR A 22 4.27 -24.05 -2.81
N SER A 23 4.85 -24.90 -3.67
CA SER A 23 4.97 -24.65 -5.09
C SER A 23 3.64 -24.93 -5.79
N TYR A 24 3.00 -23.87 -6.29
CA TYR A 24 1.95 -23.98 -7.30
C TYR A 24 2.52 -23.46 -8.62
N ALA A 25 2.41 -24.30 -9.67
CA ALA A 25 2.71 -24.02 -11.08
C ALA A 25 3.56 -22.75 -11.35
N GLY A 26 4.87 -22.84 -11.10
CA GLY A 26 5.84 -21.87 -11.62
C GLY A 26 6.02 -20.55 -10.85
N PHE A 27 5.27 -20.29 -9.78
CA PHE A 27 5.49 -19.12 -8.92
C PHE A 27 6.18 -19.54 -7.62
N ASN A 28 7.34 -18.92 -7.34
CA ASN A 28 8.08 -19.08 -6.09
C ASN A 28 8.13 -17.71 -5.40
N PHE A 29 7.31 -17.51 -4.37
CA PHE A 29 7.47 -16.33 -3.51
C PHE A 29 8.65 -16.58 -2.56
N VAL A 30 9.59 -15.64 -2.52
CA VAL A 30 10.70 -15.63 -1.58
C VAL A 30 10.65 -14.30 -0.83
N PRO A 31 10.46 -14.33 0.51
CA PRO A 31 10.51 -13.13 1.34
C PRO A 31 11.82 -12.37 1.16
N ASN A 32 11.73 -11.05 1.12
CA ASN A 32 12.89 -10.17 1.08
C ASN A 32 13.40 -9.89 2.51
N ASP A 33 14.16 -10.84 3.05
CA ASP A 33 14.84 -10.69 4.34
C ASP A 33 16.21 -9.97 4.21
N LEU A 34 16.49 -9.37 3.05
CA LEU A 34 17.73 -8.64 2.82
C LEU A 34 17.70 -7.32 3.58
N MET A 35 18.88 -6.89 4.06
CA MET A 35 19.10 -5.54 4.54
C MET A 35 19.06 -4.57 3.35
N THR A 36 17.86 -4.12 3.00
CA THR A 36 17.63 -3.15 1.90
C THR A 36 18.19 -1.77 2.27
N THR A 37 18.37 -1.50 3.56
CA THR A 37 19.06 -0.31 4.09
C THR A 37 20.04 -0.69 5.21
N PRO A 38 20.90 0.24 5.67
CA PRO A 38 21.72 0.04 6.87
C PRO A 38 20.92 -0.11 8.18
N PHE A 39 19.62 0.20 8.16
CA PHE A 39 18.79 0.28 9.37
C PHE A 39 17.85 -0.90 9.55
N GLY A 40 17.61 -1.68 8.51
CA GLY A 40 16.72 -2.83 8.60
C GLY A 40 16.49 -3.56 7.28
N PRO A 41 15.81 -4.71 7.34
CA PRO A 41 15.35 -5.43 6.18
C PRO A 41 14.13 -4.76 5.54
N ALA A 42 13.61 -5.34 4.44
CA ALA A 42 12.49 -4.73 3.71
C ALA A 42 11.25 -4.50 4.58
N TYR A 43 10.90 -5.45 5.43
CA TYR A 43 9.76 -5.34 6.34
C TYR A 43 9.99 -4.40 7.54
N ALA A 44 11.10 -3.65 7.58
CA ALA A 44 11.29 -2.55 8.52
C ALA A 44 10.85 -1.19 7.94
N ASP A 45 10.28 -1.16 6.73
CA ASP A 45 9.68 0.04 6.10
C ASP A 45 10.55 1.30 6.29
N ILE A 46 11.79 1.22 5.79
CA ILE A 46 12.82 2.25 6.01
C ILE A 46 12.82 3.30 4.90
N LEU A 47 12.41 4.51 5.26
CA LEU A 47 12.38 5.66 4.35
C LEU A 47 13.61 6.54 4.55
N LEU A 48 14.48 6.63 3.53
CA LEU A 48 15.71 7.42 3.59
C LEU A 48 15.56 8.79 2.93
N GLU A 49 14.82 8.85 1.81
CA GLU A 49 14.59 10.06 1.04
C GLU A 49 13.30 9.97 0.23
N PRO A 50 12.75 11.10 -0.26
CA PRO A 50 11.47 11.08 -0.96
C PRO A 50 11.47 10.26 -2.26
N ALA A 51 12.62 10.14 -2.93
CA ALA A 51 12.75 9.37 -4.17
C ALA A 51 12.53 7.87 -3.96
N ASN A 52 12.60 7.38 -2.71
CA ASN A 52 12.31 5.98 -2.39
C ASN A 52 10.85 5.62 -2.67
N PHE A 53 9.93 6.60 -2.65
CA PHE A 53 8.55 6.38 -3.04
C PHE A 53 8.41 6.30 -4.56
N LEU A 54 8.04 5.11 -5.02
CA LEU A 54 7.73 4.81 -6.40
C LEU A 54 6.23 5.12 -6.63
N PRO A 55 5.89 6.10 -7.48
CA PRO A 55 4.51 6.44 -7.76
C PRO A 55 3.85 5.37 -8.64
N CYS A 56 2.74 4.85 -8.17
CA CYS A 56 1.90 3.90 -8.88
C CYS A 56 0.46 4.41 -8.96
N GLU A 57 -0.31 3.84 -9.88
CA GLU A 57 -1.73 4.11 -10.03
C GLU A 57 -2.42 2.84 -10.55
N GLY A 58 -3.52 2.46 -9.91
CA GLY A 58 -4.21 1.21 -10.19
C GLY A 58 -4.92 0.69 -8.94
N GLY A 59 -5.18 -0.61 -8.89
CA GLY A 59 -5.82 -1.26 -7.76
C GLY A 59 -6.37 -2.64 -8.10
N PRO A 60 -7.02 -3.30 -7.12
CA PRO A 60 -7.23 -2.84 -5.74
C PRO A 60 -5.93 -2.87 -4.91
N TYR A 61 -5.86 -2.04 -3.88
CA TYR A 61 -4.75 -2.00 -2.92
C TYR A 61 -5.26 -1.76 -1.50
N ALA A 62 -4.43 -2.08 -0.50
CA ALA A 62 -4.75 -1.86 0.91
C ALA A 62 -3.97 -0.68 1.48
N LEU A 63 -4.54 0.02 2.47
CA LEU A 63 -3.88 1.09 3.19
C LEU A 63 -3.82 0.78 4.69
N CYS A 64 -2.71 0.17 5.11
CA CYS A 64 -2.46 -0.19 6.51
C CYS A 64 -1.84 0.92 7.35
N TYR A 65 -1.59 2.10 6.75
CA TYR A 65 -0.96 3.25 7.41
C TYR A 65 -1.64 3.66 8.73
N TYR A 66 -2.94 3.39 8.85
CA TYR A 66 -3.77 3.73 10.01
C TYR A 66 -3.98 2.57 10.99
N SER A 67 -3.40 1.40 10.71
CA SER A 67 -3.56 0.22 11.56
C SER A 67 -2.74 0.33 12.85
N GLY A 68 -3.34 -0.03 13.98
CA GLY A 68 -2.69 -0.04 15.28
C GLY A 68 -3.70 -0.28 16.40
N PRO A 69 -4.11 0.77 17.13
CA PRO A 69 -5.24 0.68 18.05
C PRO A 69 -6.57 0.57 17.28
N GLY A 70 -7.64 0.23 18.00
CA GLY A 70 -8.98 0.19 17.41
C GLY A 70 -9.40 1.55 16.81
N PRO A 71 -10.21 1.56 15.72
CA PRO A 71 -10.93 0.41 15.17
C PRO A 71 -10.11 -0.47 14.20
N PHE A 72 -9.03 0.04 13.63
CA PHE A 72 -8.16 -0.68 12.69
C PHE A 72 -7.05 -1.43 13.42
N THR A 73 -7.42 -2.47 14.16
CA THR A 73 -6.47 -3.20 15.01
C THR A 73 -5.35 -3.85 14.22
N CYS A 74 -4.15 -3.89 14.80
CA CYS A 74 -2.99 -4.59 14.26
C CYS A 74 -2.39 -5.47 15.37
N GLU A 75 -2.83 -6.73 15.37
CA GLU A 75 -2.61 -7.70 16.45
C GLU A 75 -1.47 -8.65 16.12
N THR A 76 -0.45 -8.71 16.97
CA THR A 76 0.67 -9.63 16.81
C THR A 76 0.22 -11.08 16.89
N THR A 77 0.76 -11.94 16.04
CA THR A 77 0.62 -13.40 16.13
C THR A 77 1.25 -13.94 17.42
N GLU A 78 0.86 -15.16 17.82
CA GLU A 78 1.37 -15.79 19.06
C GLU A 78 2.91 -15.91 19.11
N ASP A 79 3.55 -16.06 17.95
CA ASP A 79 5.00 -16.13 17.82
C ASP A 79 5.68 -14.76 17.68
N GLY A 80 4.89 -13.69 17.60
CA GLY A 80 5.34 -12.31 17.50
C GLY A 80 6.04 -11.95 16.19
N GLN A 81 6.08 -12.85 15.20
CA GLN A 81 6.79 -12.64 13.91
C GLN A 81 5.96 -11.83 12.91
N PHE A 82 4.63 -11.85 13.06
CA PHE A 82 3.71 -11.15 12.19
C PHE A 82 2.67 -10.41 13.02
N ALA A 83 1.92 -9.53 12.37
CA ALA A 83 0.72 -8.92 12.90
C ALA A 83 -0.41 -9.01 11.86
N ASN A 84 -1.62 -9.30 12.33
CA ASN A 84 -2.84 -9.26 11.52
C ASN A 84 -3.43 -7.86 11.66
N CYS A 85 -3.38 -7.09 10.58
CA CYS A 85 -3.70 -5.68 10.59
C CYS A 85 -4.92 -5.41 9.71
N LYS A 86 -5.96 -4.81 10.31
CA LYS A 86 -7.13 -4.33 9.59
C LYS A 86 -6.76 -3.05 8.85
N CYS A 87 -6.99 -3.02 7.55
CA CYS A 87 -6.59 -1.93 6.67
C CYS A 87 -7.75 -1.54 5.75
N PHE A 88 -7.74 -0.30 5.24
CA PHE A 88 -8.71 0.11 4.24
C PHE A 88 -8.48 -0.64 2.93
N GLU A 89 -9.56 -1.07 2.28
CA GLU A 89 -9.56 -1.51 0.89
C GLU A 89 -9.85 -0.32 -0.03
N LEU A 90 -8.93 -0.01 -0.93
CA LEU A 90 -9.10 1.03 -1.94
C LEU A 90 -9.20 0.36 -3.32
N PRO A 91 -10.30 0.57 -4.07
CA PRO A 91 -10.56 -0.18 -5.29
C PRO A 91 -9.63 0.23 -6.44
N TYR A 92 -9.29 1.53 -6.51
CA TYR A 92 -8.43 2.11 -7.52
C TYR A 92 -7.97 3.49 -7.04
N GLY A 93 -6.75 3.90 -7.38
CA GLY A 93 -6.25 5.22 -7.03
C GLY A 93 -4.75 5.34 -7.22
N LYS A 94 -4.20 6.49 -6.81
CA LYS A 94 -2.75 6.70 -6.75
C LYS A 94 -2.21 6.19 -5.43
N TYR A 95 -1.15 5.42 -5.50
CA TYR A 95 -0.48 4.88 -4.32
C TYR A 95 1.03 4.90 -4.52
N PHE A 96 1.75 4.71 -3.43
CA PHE A 96 3.20 4.80 -3.38
C PHE A 96 3.77 3.55 -2.72
N VAL A 97 4.86 3.06 -3.30
CA VAL A 97 5.64 1.94 -2.77
C VAL A 97 7.03 2.44 -2.45
N ASP A 98 7.46 2.29 -1.20
CA ASP A 98 8.85 2.45 -0.82
C ASP A 98 9.68 1.31 -1.43
N ILE A 99 10.66 1.67 -2.26
CA ILE A 99 11.56 0.72 -2.90
C ILE A 99 12.31 -0.15 -1.88
N ASN A 100 12.60 0.40 -0.69
CA ASN A 100 13.29 -0.33 0.37
C ASN A 100 12.37 -1.33 1.06
N ALA A 101 11.06 -1.18 0.94
CA ALA A 101 10.05 -1.98 1.62
C ALA A 101 9.40 -3.07 0.75
N ILE A 102 9.98 -3.37 -0.41
CA ILE A 102 9.47 -4.42 -1.31
C ILE A 102 9.76 -5.80 -0.72
N GLN A 103 8.73 -6.48 -0.22
CA GLN A 103 8.85 -7.75 0.51
C GLN A 103 9.02 -8.98 -0.41
N ASN A 104 8.80 -8.86 -1.72
CA ASN A 104 9.09 -9.92 -2.68
C ASN A 104 10.49 -9.70 -3.28
N VAL A 105 11.42 -10.63 -3.01
CA VAL A 105 12.84 -10.44 -3.38
C VAL A 105 13.07 -10.34 -4.89
N ASP A 106 12.30 -11.08 -5.70
CA ASP A 106 12.46 -11.07 -7.16
C ASP A 106 11.97 -9.72 -7.72
N VAL A 107 10.83 -9.25 -7.22
CA VAL A 107 10.28 -7.93 -7.59
C VAL A 107 11.19 -6.79 -7.10
N TYR A 108 11.80 -6.93 -5.92
CA TYR A 108 12.78 -5.98 -5.40
C TYR A 108 13.98 -5.86 -6.35
N PHE A 109 14.61 -6.98 -6.71
CA PHE A 109 15.77 -6.96 -7.61
C PHE A 109 15.44 -6.43 -9.01
N GLU A 110 14.27 -6.79 -9.56
CA GLU A 110 13.81 -6.23 -10.83
C GLU A 110 13.60 -4.71 -10.73
N THR A 111 13.01 -4.26 -9.63
CA THR A 111 12.70 -2.84 -9.40
C THR A 111 13.97 -2.00 -9.24
N ILE A 112 14.93 -2.41 -8.39
CA ILE A 112 16.18 -1.65 -8.24
C ILE A 112 17.04 -1.66 -9.52
N ALA A 113 16.95 -2.73 -10.33
CA ALA A 113 17.65 -2.80 -11.60
C ALA A 113 17.08 -1.80 -12.63
N ALA A 114 15.78 -1.54 -12.60
CA ALA A 114 15.12 -0.58 -13.47
C ALA A 114 15.20 0.86 -12.96
N CYS A 115 15.04 1.05 -11.64
CA CYS A 115 14.81 2.34 -11.01
C CYS A 115 16.04 2.93 -10.30
N GLY A 116 17.12 2.15 -10.18
CA GLY A 116 18.22 2.46 -9.25
C GLY A 116 17.88 2.01 -7.82
N GLU A 117 18.89 1.86 -6.98
CA GLU A 117 18.72 1.42 -5.58
C GLU A 117 17.88 2.41 -4.75
N ASP A 118 17.89 3.69 -5.10
CA ASP A 118 17.16 4.76 -4.43
C ASP A 118 15.75 5.02 -5.01
N GLY A 119 15.42 4.44 -6.16
CA GLY A 119 14.15 4.64 -6.88
C GLY A 119 14.10 5.88 -7.80
N SER A 120 15.16 6.70 -7.85
CA SER A 120 15.18 7.98 -8.59
C SER A 120 14.95 7.84 -10.10
N GLY A 121 15.20 6.66 -10.67
CA GLY A 121 14.96 6.36 -12.09
C GLY A 121 13.49 6.14 -12.46
N CYS A 122 12.59 5.93 -11.49
CA CYS A 122 11.19 5.56 -11.73
C CYS A 122 10.18 6.53 -11.09
N GLN A 123 10.42 7.84 -11.22
CA GLN A 123 9.54 8.88 -10.65
C GLN A 123 8.33 9.22 -11.53
N THR A 124 8.18 8.54 -12.68
CA THR A 124 6.96 8.63 -13.49
C THR A 124 5.96 7.58 -13.01
N THR A 125 4.68 7.93 -12.85
CA THR A 125 3.63 7.00 -12.42
C THR A 125 3.66 5.70 -13.22
N ASN A 126 3.63 4.56 -12.53
CA ASN A 126 3.66 3.21 -13.10
C ASN A 126 4.92 2.85 -13.92
N SER A 127 6.00 3.64 -13.81
CA SER A 127 7.27 3.29 -14.47
C SER A 127 8.07 2.21 -13.74
N ALA A 128 7.83 2.01 -12.45
CA ALA A 128 8.51 0.98 -11.66
C ALA A 128 7.88 -0.42 -11.88
N PRO A 129 8.68 -1.48 -12.03
CA PRO A 129 8.18 -2.85 -12.17
C PRO A 129 7.20 -3.29 -11.08
N VAL A 130 7.47 -2.93 -9.80
CA VAL A 130 6.59 -3.25 -8.67
C VAL A 130 5.15 -2.78 -8.86
N CYS A 131 4.92 -1.63 -9.49
CA CYS A 131 3.57 -1.14 -9.79
C CYS A 131 2.81 -2.14 -10.68
N GLY A 132 3.50 -2.69 -11.70
CA GLY A 132 2.94 -3.70 -12.59
C GLY A 132 2.51 -4.95 -11.83
N TYR A 133 3.38 -5.51 -10.99
CA TYR A 133 3.09 -6.71 -10.21
C TYR A 133 1.89 -6.54 -9.25
N ILE A 134 1.78 -5.38 -8.60
CA ILE A 134 0.66 -5.05 -7.72
C ILE A 134 -0.63 -4.95 -8.56
N ASN A 135 -0.61 -4.14 -9.63
CA ASN A 135 -1.78 -3.89 -10.47
C ASN A 135 -2.29 -5.12 -11.23
N THR A 136 -1.41 -6.09 -11.55
CA THR A 136 -1.81 -7.34 -12.21
C THR A 136 -2.10 -8.47 -11.22
N GLY A 137 -1.99 -8.24 -9.91
CA GLY A 137 -2.23 -9.27 -8.88
C GLY A 137 -1.22 -10.41 -8.91
N THR A 138 0.01 -10.16 -9.39
CA THR A 138 1.07 -11.16 -9.52
C THR A 138 2.20 -10.99 -8.50
N PHE A 139 2.06 -10.05 -7.56
CA PHE A 139 3.07 -9.77 -6.52
C PHE A 139 3.17 -10.89 -5.46
N PHE A 140 2.05 -11.44 -4.99
CA PHE A 140 1.99 -12.69 -4.21
C PHE A 140 0.98 -13.68 -4.81
N PRO A 141 1.20 -14.99 -4.65
CA PRO A 141 0.17 -15.97 -4.94
C PRO A 141 -0.98 -15.90 -3.92
N ASN A 142 -2.22 -16.00 -4.39
CA ASN A 142 -3.44 -16.13 -3.56
C ASN A 142 -3.68 -14.96 -2.57
N THR A 143 -3.18 -13.76 -2.88
CA THR A 143 -3.55 -12.52 -2.17
C THR A 143 -4.61 -11.78 -2.98
N ASP A 144 -5.52 -11.07 -2.32
CA ASP A 144 -6.50 -10.24 -3.02
C ASP A 144 -5.90 -8.91 -3.46
N MET A 145 -5.00 -8.37 -2.64
CA MET A 145 -4.32 -7.10 -2.87
C MET A 145 -3.06 -6.98 -2.00
N ILE A 146 -2.37 -5.84 -2.14
CA ILE A 146 -1.12 -5.52 -1.49
C ILE A 146 -1.27 -4.23 -0.69
N SER A 147 -0.72 -4.21 0.52
CA SER A 147 -0.67 -2.98 1.33
C SER A 147 0.35 -1.99 0.77
N THR A 148 -0.05 -0.73 0.64
CA THR A 148 0.73 0.38 0.08
C THR A 148 0.42 1.66 0.85
N PHE A 149 1.05 2.78 0.47
CA PHE A 149 0.72 4.09 1.03
C PHE A 149 -0.09 4.92 0.02
N SER A 150 -1.12 5.61 0.48
CA SER A 150 -1.90 6.57 -0.31
C SER A 150 -2.34 7.74 0.58
N PHE A 151 -2.64 8.88 -0.06
CA PHE A 151 -3.22 10.04 0.60
C PHE A 151 -4.75 10.02 0.63
N ASP A 152 -5.41 9.03 0.00
CA ASP A 152 -6.87 8.98 -0.14
C ASP A 152 -7.62 9.18 1.18
N CYS A 153 -7.10 8.66 2.30
CA CYS A 153 -7.75 8.78 3.62
C CYS A 153 -7.26 9.95 4.48
N VAL A 154 -6.32 10.75 4.00
CA VAL A 154 -5.76 11.87 4.77
C VAL A 154 -6.79 12.96 5.11
N PRO A 155 -7.78 13.29 4.25
CA PRO A 155 -8.82 14.24 4.62
C PRO A 155 -9.63 13.86 5.87
N GLU A 156 -9.73 12.56 6.16
CA GLU A 156 -10.58 12.04 7.24
C GLU A 156 -9.79 11.56 8.45
N GLU A 157 -8.78 10.72 8.21
CA GLU A 157 -7.95 10.10 9.24
C GLU A 157 -6.76 10.99 9.63
N GLY A 158 -6.42 11.96 8.79
CA GLY A 158 -5.28 12.83 8.97
C GLY A 158 -3.95 12.20 8.57
N ILE A 159 -2.89 12.97 8.78
CA ILE A 159 -1.49 12.56 8.59
C ILE A 159 -0.62 13.29 9.59
N GLY A 160 0.44 12.64 10.07
CA GLY A 160 1.32 13.21 11.08
C GLY A 160 2.56 12.38 11.32
N GLN A 161 3.26 12.71 12.40
CA GLN A 161 4.45 11.96 12.81
C GLN A 161 4.60 11.96 14.32
N THR A 162 4.60 10.77 14.93
CA THR A 162 5.00 10.56 16.31
C THR A 162 6.27 9.73 16.34
N ASN A 163 7.37 10.27 16.87
CA ASN A 163 8.64 9.55 16.98
C ASN A 163 8.61 8.60 18.18
N CYS A 164 8.89 7.33 17.93
CA CYS A 164 8.94 6.29 18.94
C CYS A 164 10.34 5.70 19.10
N GLY A 165 10.65 5.28 20.32
CA GLY A 165 11.88 4.55 20.62
C GLY A 165 11.84 3.13 20.06
N GLN A 166 12.86 2.34 20.40
CA GLN A 166 12.89 0.94 20.00
C GLN A 166 11.76 0.13 20.66
N SER A 167 10.91 -0.46 19.84
CA SER A 167 9.82 -1.37 20.23
C SER A 167 9.36 -2.17 18.99
N PRO A 168 8.64 -3.28 19.16
CA PRO A 168 7.98 -3.95 18.04
C PRO A 168 6.95 -3.06 17.33
N TYR A 169 6.99 -3.07 16.01
CA TYR A 169 5.96 -2.54 15.11
C TYR A 169 5.78 -3.46 13.90
N ALA A 170 4.74 -3.23 13.10
CA ALA A 170 4.46 -3.97 11.88
C ALA A 170 4.87 -3.17 10.63
N GLY A 171 5.78 -3.71 9.81
CA GLY A 171 6.10 -3.16 8.49
C GLY A 171 5.12 -3.71 7.46
N CYS A 172 4.06 -2.95 7.21
CA CYS A 172 2.97 -3.42 6.36
C CYS A 172 3.17 -3.07 4.89
N MET A 173 4.18 -2.28 4.52
CA MET A 173 4.33 -1.91 3.12
C MET A 173 4.70 -3.13 2.27
N THR A 174 3.94 -3.31 1.20
CA THR A 174 3.91 -4.50 0.34
C THR A 174 3.59 -5.82 1.03
N ALA A 175 2.91 -5.79 2.18
CA ALA A 175 2.37 -6.99 2.82
C ALA A 175 1.15 -7.55 2.03
N PRO A 176 0.94 -8.89 2.03
CA PRO A 176 -0.22 -9.51 1.42
C PRO A 176 -1.49 -9.26 2.25
N CYS A 177 -2.60 -9.01 1.57
CA CYS A 177 -3.89 -8.70 2.16
C CYS A 177 -5.01 -9.53 1.52
N THR A 178 -5.96 -9.93 2.36
CA THR A 178 -7.16 -10.67 1.96
C THR A 178 -8.41 -9.90 2.35
N ARG A 179 -9.42 -9.90 1.48
CA ARG A 179 -10.73 -9.31 1.78
C ARG A 179 -11.35 -9.99 2.98
N THR A 180 -11.93 -9.18 3.84
CA THR A 180 -12.78 -9.68 4.93
C THR A 180 -14.24 -9.78 4.45
N GLY A 181 -15.15 -10.12 5.35
CA GLY A 181 -16.59 -9.98 5.11
C GLY A 181 -17.14 -8.60 5.48
N GLU A 182 -16.26 -7.66 5.87
CA GLU A 182 -16.59 -6.29 6.24
C GLU A 182 -16.23 -5.36 5.08
N ASP A 183 -17.22 -4.59 4.60
CA ASP A 183 -17.05 -3.72 3.43
C ASP A 183 -15.96 -2.67 3.68
N GLY A 184 -15.06 -2.51 2.71
CA GLY A 184 -13.95 -1.54 2.79
C GLY A 184 -12.82 -1.95 3.74
N ILE A 185 -12.85 -3.15 4.32
CA ILE A 185 -11.85 -3.62 5.28
C ILE A 185 -11.22 -4.92 4.79
N VAL A 186 -9.89 -4.93 4.77
CA VAL A 186 -9.06 -6.11 4.49
C VAL A 186 -8.19 -6.46 5.69
N ASP A 187 -7.86 -7.74 5.82
CA ASP A 187 -6.88 -8.21 6.79
C ASP A 187 -5.55 -8.45 6.07
N CYS A 188 -4.50 -7.78 6.53
CA CYS A 188 -3.14 -7.90 6.01
C CYS A 188 -2.22 -8.61 7.02
N LEU A 189 -1.35 -9.48 6.52
CA LEU A 189 -0.35 -10.16 7.35
C LEU A 189 0.99 -9.45 7.22
N CYS A 190 1.28 -8.55 8.16
CA CYS A 190 2.48 -7.72 8.14
C CYS A 190 3.58 -8.35 8.99
N PRO A 191 4.82 -8.52 8.50
CA PRO A 191 5.93 -8.93 9.34
C PRO A 191 6.22 -7.86 10.41
N THR A 192 6.68 -8.30 11.58
CA THR A 192 7.06 -7.41 12.67
C THR A 192 8.56 -7.11 12.64
N TYR A 193 8.91 -5.91 13.12
CA TYR A 193 10.29 -5.51 13.33
C TYR A 193 10.44 -4.83 14.68
N ASP A 194 11.51 -5.15 15.41
CA ASP A 194 11.87 -4.52 16.68
C ASP A 194 12.95 -3.47 16.43
N GLY A 195 12.53 -2.20 16.38
CA GLY A 195 13.38 -1.08 16.04
C GLY A 195 12.76 0.26 16.39
N PRO A 196 13.50 1.37 16.22
CA PRO A 196 12.88 2.70 16.25
C PRO A 196 11.89 2.83 15.09
N PHE A 197 10.86 3.64 15.27
CA PHE A 197 9.81 3.86 14.26
C PHE A 197 9.13 5.22 14.45
N GLN A 198 8.36 5.60 13.45
CA GLN A 198 7.42 6.70 13.51
C GLN A 198 6.00 6.21 13.22
N VAL A 199 5.06 6.61 14.06
CA VAL A 199 3.63 6.47 13.76
C VAL A 199 3.23 7.60 12.83
N GLY A 200 2.43 7.27 11.81
CA GLY A 200 1.92 8.20 10.79
C GLY A 200 0.90 9.23 11.26
N LEU A 201 0.75 9.42 12.56
CA LEU A 201 -0.22 10.31 13.20
C LEU A 201 0.45 11.12 14.31
N ASN A 202 -0.04 12.32 14.57
CA ASN A 202 0.51 13.20 15.60
C ASN A 202 0.06 12.77 17.01
N ASP A 203 0.89 13.05 18.01
CA ASP A 203 0.59 12.92 19.44
C ASP A 203 0.10 11.52 19.88
N GLN A 204 0.60 10.45 19.22
CA GLN A 204 0.21 9.07 19.52
C GLN A 204 1.00 8.46 20.69
N ALA A 205 0.44 7.40 21.27
CA ALA A 205 1.17 6.56 22.21
C ALA A 205 2.06 5.55 21.45
N CYS A 206 3.34 5.47 21.81
CA CYS A 206 4.27 4.50 21.20
C CYS A 206 4.08 3.07 21.70
N THR A 207 3.43 2.89 22.85
CA THR A 207 3.14 1.58 23.42
C THR A 207 1.63 1.43 23.48
N LEU A 208 1.12 0.39 22.84
CA LEU A 208 -0.29 0.03 22.83
C LEU A 208 -0.56 -1.05 23.90
N ASP A 209 -1.83 -1.45 24.05
CA ASP A 209 -2.22 -2.56 24.92
C ASP A 209 -1.54 -3.89 24.48
N ASP A 210 -1.58 -4.89 25.35
CA ASP A 210 -0.94 -6.19 25.12
C ASP A 210 -1.36 -6.80 23.75
N ASN A 211 -0.36 -7.19 22.96
CA ASN A 211 -0.46 -7.76 21.59
C ASN A 211 -0.85 -6.79 20.47
N LEU A 212 -0.98 -5.48 20.73
CA LEU A 212 -1.17 -4.49 19.67
C LEU A 212 0.16 -3.83 19.31
N VAL A 213 0.36 -3.63 18.01
CA VAL A 213 1.48 -2.88 17.45
C VAL A 213 0.97 -1.89 16.43
N TRP A 214 1.71 -0.81 16.19
CA TRP A 214 1.41 0.09 15.07
C TRP A 214 1.87 -0.54 13.76
N SER A 215 1.10 -0.34 12.69
CA SER A 215 1.70 -0.30 11.35
C SER A 215 2.52 0.98 11.24
N ALA A 216 3.82 0.84 11.01
CA ALA A 216 4.74 1.96 11.07
C ALA A 216 5.91 1.80 10.13
N ALA A 217 6.61 2.90 9.93
CA ALA A 217 7.83 3.00 9.14
C ALA A 217 8.91 3.69 9.97
N TYR A 218 10.17 3.57 9.55
CA TYR A 218 11.27 4.30 10.18
C TYR A 218 12.00 5.23 9.21
N ASN A 219 12.05 6.50 9.57
CA ASN A 219 12.87 7.52 8.94
C ASN A 219 14.02 7.91 9.90
N PRO A 220 15.27 7.48 9.62
CA PRO A 220 16.44 7.88 10.42
C PRO A 220 16.86 9.34 10.21
N ASN A 221 16.49 9.96 9.09
CA ASN A 221 16.91 11.32 8.71
C ASN A 221 15.98 12.42 9.25
N ILE A 222 14.79 12.05 9.77
CA ILE A 222 13.77 12.93 10.39
C ILE A 222 13.30 14.09 9.45
N THR A 223 13.78 14.10 8.20
CA THR A 223 13.45 15.10 7.18
C THR A 223 13.08 14.37 5.90
N GLY A 224 12.07 14.89 5.19
CA GLY A 224 11.77 14.50 3.80
C GLY A 224 11.40 13.03 3.59
N THR A 225 10.29 12.56 4.14
CA THR A 225 9.77 11.20 3.91
C THR A 225 8.32 11.16 3.53
N ILE A 226 7.91 12.17 2.78
CA ILE A 226 6.59 12.23 2.18
C ILE A 226 6.82 12.19 0.68
N PRO A 227 6.03 11.40 -0.08
CA PRO A 227 6.14 11.37 -1.54
C PRO A 227 6.17 12.79 -2.10
N VAL A 228 7.08 13.04 -3.05
CA VAL A 228 7.17 14.33 -3.73
C VAL A 228 6.29 14.27 -4.97
N PRO A 229 5.52 15.33 -5.28
CA PRO A 229 4.74 15.37 -6.50
C PRO A 229 5.63 15.16 -7.74
N PRO A 230 5.15 14.43 -8.76
CA PRO A 230 5.83 14.34 -10.05
C PRO A 230 6.13 15.73 -10.62
N SER A 231 7.22 15.88 -11.38
CA SER A 231 7.62 17.18 -11.93
C SER A 231 6.49 17.84 -12.72
N GLY A 232 6.04 19.02 -12.29
CA GLY A 232 4.95 19.77 -12.92
C GLY A 232 3.54 19.29 -12.57
N GLY A 233 3.41 18.33 -11.66
CA GLY A 233 2.12 17.81 -11.16
C GLY A 233 1.90 18.11 -9.69
N CYS A 234 0.83 17.51 -9.17
CA CYS A 234 0.45 17.54 -7.75
C CYS A 234 -0.04 16.14 -7.34
N ILE A 235 -0.09 15.88 -6.04
CA ILE A 235 -0.61 14.62 -5.49
C ILE A 235 -2.08 14.84 -5.12
N PRO A 236 -3.03 14.12 -5.74
CA PRO A 236 -4.43 14.15 -5.31
C PRO A 236 -4.55 13.81 -3.82
N ASP A 237 -5.48 14.48 -3.13
CA ASP A 237 -5.86 14.22 -1.74
C ASP A 237 -4.76 14.41 -0.67
N ALA A 238 -3.53 14.68 -1.09
CA ALA A 238 -2.48 15.16 -0.20
C ALA A 238 -2.75 16.62 0.22
N PRO A 239 -2.36 17.02 1.45
CA PRO A 239 -2.32 18.42 1.85
C PRO A 239 -1.46 19.29 0.91
N GLU A 240 -1.85 20.54 0.66
CA GLU A 240 -1.05 21.47 -0.18
C GLU A 240 0.39 21.62 0.31
N SER A 241 0.61 21.60 1.64
CA SER A 241 1.94 21.64 2.26
C SER A 241 2.82 20.44 1.89
N LEU A 242 2.23 19.37 1.38
CA LEU A 242 2.87 18.12 0.97
C LEU A 242 2.89 17.95 -0.56
N GLY A 243 2.60 19.01 -1.33
CA GLY A 243 2.51 18.94 -2.78
C GLY A 243 1.13 18.50 -3.28
N GLY A 244 0.12 18.61 -2.42
CA GLY A 244 -1.29 18.41 -2.73
C GLY A 244 -1.79 19.22 -3.91
N CYS A 245 -2.72 18.64 -4.68
CA CYS A 245 -3.43 19.40 -5.70
C CYS A 245 -4.25 20.51 -5.05
N PRO A 246 -4.09 21.77 -5.48
CA PRO A 246 -4.85 22.86 -4.91
C PRO A 246 -6.34 22.61 -5.15
N LEU A 247 -7.17 22.92 -4.16
CA LEU A 247 -8.60 22.99 -4.38
C LEU A 247 -8.85 24.02 -5.48
N VAL A 248 -9.61 23.64 -6.50
CA VAL A 248 -9.88 24.48 -7.67
C VAL A 248 -10.56 25.77 -7.21
N SER A 249 -9.77 26.84 -7.09
CA SER A 249 -10.25 28.15 -6.65
C SER A 249 -10.72 28.92 -7.87
N SER A 250 -12.02 28.82 -8.16
CA SER A 250 -12.79 29.57 -9.17
C SER A 250 -12.41 29.45 -10.65
N ASP A 251 -11.17 29.09 -10.99
CA ASP A 251 -10.73 28.83 -12.37
C ASP A 251 -10.69 27.32 -12.59
N ILE A 252 -11.82 26.77 -13.05
CA ILE A 252 -11.91 25.37 -13.48
C ILE A 252 -10.98 25.20 -14.69
N PRO A 253 -9.93 24.36 -14.61
CA PRO A 253 -9.05 24.13 -15.75
C PRO A 253 -9.86 23.60 -16.93
N GLU A 254 -9.47 24.00 -18.15
CA GLU A 254 -10.12 23.46 -19.35
C GLU A 254 -9.98 21.93 -19.36
N PRO A 255 -11.04 21.21 -19.74
CA PRO A 255 -11.01 19.75 -19.85
C PRO A 255 -9.88 19.33 -20.80
N PRO A 256 -9.29 18.13 -20.63
CA PRO A 256 -8.29 17.62 -21.55
C PRO A 256 -8.82 17.68 -23.00
N PRO A 257 -7.99 18.04 -24.00
CA PRO A 257 -8.45 18.29 -25.36
C PRO A 257 -9.02 17.05 -26.08
N ASN A 258 -8.82 15.85 -25.50
CA ASN A 258 -9.36 14.58 -25.96
C ASN A 258 -10.70 14.20 -25.30
N ILE A 259 -11.30 15.10 -24.51
CA ILE A 259 -12.58 14.92 -23.82
C ILE A 259 -13.64 15.82 -24.47
N ASP A 260 -14.74 15.23 -24.91
CA ASP A 260 -15.94 15.96 -25.33
C ASP A 260 -16.89 16.17 -24.15
N CYS A 261 -16.86 17.36 -23.53
CA CYS A 261 -17.74 17.68 -22.42
C CYS A 261 -19.24 17.63 -22.76
N SER A 262 -19.62 17.84 -24.02
CA SER A 262 -21.01 17.71 -24.44
C SER A 262 -21.44 16.24 -24.41
N GLU A 263 -20.56 15.34 -24.83
CA GLU A 263 -20.81 13.91 -24.78
C GLU A 263 -20.82 13.40 -23.34
N VAL A 264 -19.87 13.83 -22.49
CA VAL A 264 -19.90 13.56 -21.05
C VAL A 264 -21.26 13.95 -20.46
N CYS A 265 -21.73 15.17 -20.69
CA CYS A 265 -23.04 15.62 -20.17
C CYS A 265 -24.21 14.77 -20.70
N SER A 266 -24.16 14.35 -21.97
CA SER A 266 -25.16 13.46 -22.58
C SER A 266 -25.18 12.07 -21.94
N GLU A 267 -24.00 11.50 -21.69
CA GLU A 267 -23.84 10.21 -21.02
C GLU A 267 -24.35 10.26 -19.57
N TYR A 268 -24.00 11.29 -18.79
CA TYR A 268 -24.54 11.50 -17.43
C TYR A 268 -26.07 11.64 -17.43
N GLN A 269 -26.63 12.43 -18.36
CA GLN A 269 -28.07 12.68 -18.41
C GLN A 269 -28.90 11.46 -18.84
N SER A 270 -28.34 10.64 -19.73
CA SER A 270 -28.98 9.43 -20.26
C SER A 270 -28.84 8.24 -19.32
N CYS A 271 -27.81 8.23 -18.46
CA CYS A 271 -27.54 7.17 -17.49
C CYS A 271 -28.49 7.26 -16.28
N ARG A 272 -29.68 6.66 -16.41
CA ARG A 272 -30.70 6.59 -15.34
C ARG A 272 -30.97 5.16 -14.90
N GLY A 273 -30.92 4.95 -13.59
CA GLY A 273 -31.21 3.70 -12.92
C GLY A 273 -32.70 3.51 -12.62
N ALA A 274 -33.00 2.44 -11.87
CA ALA A 274 -34.36 2.17 -11.41
C ALA A 274 -34.91 3.37 -10.62
N ASN A 275 -36.21 3.66 -10.81
CA ASN A 275 -36.91 4.80 -10.19
C ASN A 275 -36.41 6.20 -10.59
N GLY A 276 -35.62 6.30 -11.68
CA GLY A 276 -35.21 7.58 -12.24
C GLY A 276 -34.00 8.22 -11.55
N VAL A 277 -33.28 7.47 -10.71
CA VAL A 277 -31.98 7.87 -10.13
C VAL A 277 -31.00 8.18 -11.24
N GLU A 278 -30.31 9.32 -11.15
CA GLU A 278 -29.32 9.77 -12.13
C GLU A 278 -27.97 9.15 -11.74
N VAL A 279 -27.68 7.97 -12.28
CA VAL A 279 -26.63 7.07 -11.76
C VAL A 279 -25.24 7.65 -11.90
N GLY A 280 -24.94 8.31 -13.02
CA GLY A 280 -23.67 9.01 -13.19
C GLY A 280 -23.46 10.05 -12.11
N TYR A 281 -24.43 10.95 -11.92
CA TYR A 281 -24.32 12.01 -10.92
C TYR A 281 -24.26 11.46 -9.48
N ALA A 282 -24.99 10.38 -9.21
CA ALA A 282 -24.95 9.72 -7.91
C ALA A 282 -23.57 9.08 -7.64
N CYS A 283 -22.97 8.43 -8.63
CA CYS A 283 -21.63 7.88 -8.54
C CYS A 283 -20.60 8.99 -8.30
N ASP A 284 -20.58 10.05 -9.11
CA ASP A 284 -19.69 11.21 -8.91
C ASP A 284 -19.85 11.86 -7.55
N ALA A 285 -21.10 12.14 -7.15
CA ALA A 285 -21.37 12.74 -5.85
C ALA A 285 -20.89 11.84 -4.72
N THR A 286 -21.06 10.51 -4.85
CA THR A 286 -20.59 9.56 -3.87
C THR A 286 -19.06 9.53 -3.86
N LEU A 287 -18.38 9.47 -5.00
CA LEU A 287 -16.91 9.58 -5.09
C LEU A 287 -16.37 10.85 -4.42
N CYS A 288 -17.09 11.97 -4.49
CA CYS A 288 -16.69 13.23 -3.87
C CYS A 288 -17.08 13.38 -2.39
N THR A 289 -17.92 12.49 -1.85
CA THR A 289 -18.48 12.64 -0.48
C THR A 289 -18.37 11.38 0.38
N SER A 290 -17.96 10.26 -0.20
CA SER A 290 -17.76 8.99 0.48
C SER A 290 -16.57 9.08 1.42
N GLN A 291 -16.71 8.43 2.56
CA GLN A 291 -15.62 8.22 3.50
C GLN A 291 -14.68 7.13 3.00
N CYS A 292 -13.51 7.03 3.61
CA CYS A 292 -12.46 6.12 3.15
C CYS A 292 -12.83 4.64 3.26
N ASN A 293 -13.75 4.29 4.16
CA ASN A 293 -14.33 2.96 4.27
C ASN A 293 -15.68 2.79 3.54
N ASP A 294 -16.21 3.83 2.88
CA ASP A 294 -17.48 3.79 2.15
C ASP A 294 -17.35 3.11 0.76
N SER A 295 -16.37 2.24 0.56
CA SER A 295 -16.13 1.57 -0.74
C SER A 295 -17.34 0.76 -1.22
N GLY A 296 -18.13 0.16 -0.31
CA GLY A 296 -19.41 -0.48 -0.62
C GLY A 296 -20.47 0.51 -1.10
N LEU A 297 -20.49 1.71 -0.52
CA LEU A 297 -21.36 2.83 -0.91
C LEU A 297 -20.98 3.36 -2.29
N VAL A 298 -19.68 3.55 -2.57
CA VAL A 298 -19.17 3.92 -3.89
C VAL A 298 -19.49 2.81 -4.90
N GLY A 299 -19.23 1.56 -4.55
CA GLY A 299 -19.52 0.39 -5.38
C GLY A 299 -21.00 0.31 -5.76
N ASP A 300 -21.89 0.46 -4.78
CA ASP A 300 -23.34 0.47 -5.01
C ASP A 300 -23.78 1.67 -5.86
N ALA A 301 -23.30 2.88 -5.55
CA ALA A 301 -23.63 4.09 -6.29
C ALA A 301 -23.16 4.04 -7.75
N CYS A 302 -21.98 3.46 -7.99
CA CYS A 302 -21.35 3.39 -9.30
C CYS A 302 -21.70 2.12 -10.08
N SER A 303 -22.20 1.06 -9.44
CA SER A 303 -22.53 -0.22 -10.09
C SER A 303 -23.48 -0.09 -11.28
N GLY A 304 -24.42 0.87 -11.20
CA GLY A 304 -25.38 1.13 -12.27
C GLY A 304 -24.76 1.69 -13.55
N LEU A 305 -23.53 2.22 -13.50
CA LEU A 305 -22.81 2.71 -14.69
C LEU A 305 -22.56 1.59 -15.72
N SER A 306 -22.47 0.34 -15.27
CA SER A 306 -22.31 -0.84 -16.15
C SER A 306 -23.48 -1.02 -17.15
N GLY A 307 -24.64 -0.43 -16.87
CA GLY A 307 -25.80 -0.42 -17.75
C GLY A 307 -25.88 0.80 -18.69
N CYS A 308 -24.89 1.68 -18.66
CA CYS A 308 -24.88 2.94 -19.39
C CYS A 308 -23.81 2.95 -20.50
N GLU A 309 -24.06 3.72 -21.56
CA GLU A 309 -23.03 4.06 -22.55
C GLU A 309 -22.15 5.16 -21.94
N ILE A 310 -20.95 4.80 -21.48
CA ILE A 310 -20.05 5.67 -20.69
C ILE A 310 -18.70 5.88 -21.38
N SER A 311 -18.71 5.96 -22.72
CA SER A 311 -17.52 5.95 -23.56
C SER A 311 -16.63 7.19 -23.40
N GLU A 312 -17.21 8.32 -23.03
CA GLU A 312 -16.51 9.58 -22.81
C GLU A 312 -16.16 9.77 -21.33
N ILE A 313 -17.08 9.40 -20.42
CA ILE A 313 -16.89 9.51 -18.96
C ILE A 313 -15.66 8.73 -18.49
N VAL A 314 -15.45 7.51 -19.01
CA VAL A 314 -14.30 6.65 -18.59
C VAL A 314 -12.95 7.09 -19.13
N LYS A 315 -12.90 8.17 -19.94
CA LYS A 315 -11.64 8.77 -20.38
C LYS A 315 -11.06 9.76 -19.37
N LEU A 316 -11.85 10.16 -18.37
CA LEU A 316 -11.46 11.06 -17.28
C LEU A 316 -10.69 10.32 -16.19
#